data_AF-A0A9R1QXU5-F1
#
_entry.id   AF-A0A9R1QXU5-F1
#
_cell.length_a   1.000
_cell.length_b   1.000
_cell.length_c   1.000
_cell.angle_alpha   90.00
_cell.angle_beta   90.00
_cell.angle_gamma   90.00
#
_symmetry.space_group_name_H-M   'P 1'
#
loop_
_entity.id
_entity.type
_entity.pdbx_description
1 polymer ?
#
loop_
_entity_poly.entity_id
_entity_poly.type
_entity_poly.pdbx_seq_one_letter_code
_entity_poly.pdbx_strand_id
1 'polypeptide(L)'
;MAAMTVREVLYMYNIARQAYNRFLSVCGSPEKAQNAVPLLVCLDQGTISAIHHVPAMVPDAVAVVEEEAKVVLECLRHQKPALPPIPIISALYMQGGVHIEPGFFTFHQDLVVRGVTHFLDGADKFVFDDRLHVLLRRSETGLIVNPPELMAPYTSQPVAVSEDCHSMFITFSKGNALHREEIFEYLAYTSQSID
;
A
#
# COMPACT_ATOMS: atom_id res chain seq x y z
N MET A 1 -3.77 -24.42 -4.77
CA MET A 1 -4.02 -23.40 -3.72
C MET A 1 -5.51 -23.11 -3.69
N ALA A 2 -6.13 -23.07 -2.51
CA ALA A 2 -7.51 -22.58 -2.40
C ALA A 2 -7.53 -21.09 -2.76
N ALA A 3 -8.51 -20.65 -3.54
CA ALA A 3 -8.68 -19.24 -3.84
C ALA A 3 -9.06 -18.50 -2.55
N MET A 4 -8.36 -17.40 -2.25
CA MET A 4 -8.72 -16.54 -1.13
C MET A 4 -10.16 -16.05 -1.29
N THR A 5 -10.90 -15.91 -0.20
CA THR A 5 -12.28 -15.44 -0.20
C THR A 5 -12.35 -13.93 0.06
N VAL A 6 -13.46 -13.30 -0.33
CA VAL A 6 -13.72 -11.89 0.01
C VAL A 6 -13.63 -11.64 1.51
N ARG A 7 -14.12 -12.58 2.34
CA ARG A 7 -13.99 -12.51 3.81
C ARG A 7 -12.54 -12.34 4.27
N GLU A 8 -11.65 -13.18 3.75
CA GLU A 8 -10.22 -13.16 4.12
C GLU A 8 -9.57 -11.85 3.67
N VAL A 9 -9.89 -11.34 2.48
CA VAL A 9 -9.42 -10.03 2.00
C VAL A 9 -9.88 -8.91 2.94
N LEU A 10 -11.15 -8.89 3.33
CA LEU A 10 -11.66 -7.88 4.27
C LEU A 10 -10.96 -7.94 5.63
N TYR A 11 -10.58 -9.13 6.10
CA TYR A 11 -9.78 -9.29 7.32
C TYR A 11 -8.36 -8.75 7.16
N MET A 12 -7.69 -9.06 6.05
CA MET A 12 -6.35 -8.54 5.77
C MET A 12 -6.34 -7.01 5.72
N TYR A 13 -7.36 -6.39 5.13
CA TYR A 13 -7.47 -4.94 5.01
C TYR A 13 -8.27 -4.28 6.14
N ASN A 14 -8.46 -4.95 7.28
CA ASN A 14 -9.21 -4.39 8.40
C ASN A 14 -8.60 -3.06 8.91
N ILE A 15 -7.28 -2.95 8.95
CA ILE A 15 -6.61 -1.69 9.34
C ILE A 15 -6.87 -0.59 8.32
N ALA A 16 -6.83 -0.90 7.02
CA ALA A 16 -7.19 0.05 5.97
C ALA A 16 -8.64 0.54 6.10
N ARG A 17 -9.56 -0.37 6.46
CA ARG A 17 -10.95 0.00 6.75
C ARG A 17 -11.08 0.89 7.98
N GLN A 18 -10.34 0.62 9.05
CA GLN A 18 -10.35 1.46 10.25
C GLN A 18 -9.81 2.86 9.95
N ALA A 19 -8.70 2.96 9.21
CA ALA A 19 -8.17 4.22 8.73
C ALA A 19 -9.19 4.97 7.85
N TYR A 20 -9.84 4.29 6.90
CA TYR A 20 -10.91 4.87 6.08
C TYR A 20 -12.03 5.47 6.91
N ASN A 21 -12.58 4.72 7.87
CA ASN A 21 -13.65 5.22 8.74
C ASN A 21 -13.18 6.42 9.59
N ARG A 22 -11.90 6.44 9.99
CA ARG A 22 -11.31 7.55 10.75
C ARG A 22 -11.21 8.81 9.88
N PHE A 23 -10.69 8.71 8.66
CA PHE A 23 -10.68 9.83 7.72
C PHE A 23 -12.10 10.30 7.39
N LEU A 24 -13.04 9.39 7.16
CA LEU A 24 -14.43 9.74 6.88
C LEU A 24 -15.05 10.53 8.05
N SER A 25 -14.78 10.10 9.30
CA SER A 25 -15.26 10.77 10.52
C SER A 25 -14.65 12.15 10.74
N VAL A 26 -13.40 12.37 10.35
CA VAL A 26 -12.68 13.64 10.62
C VAL A 26 -12.82 14.62 9.45
N CYS A 27 -12.62 14.12 8.23
CA CYS A 27 -12.56 14.92 7.01
C CYS A 27 -13.92 15.04 6.30
N GLY A 28 -14.91 14.22 6.68
CA GLY A 28 -16.30 14.34 6.23
C GLY A 28 -16.57 13.97 4.76
N SER A 29 -15.57 13.48 4.03
CA SER A 29 -15.71 13.12 2.60
C SER A 29 -15.08 11.76 2.29
N PRO A 30 -15.80 10.85 1.61
CA PRO A 30 -15.25 9.61 1.10
C PRO A 30 -14.06 9.82 0.17
N GLU A 31 -14.11 10.85 -0.69
CA GLU A 31 -13.04 11.17 -1.65
C GLU A 31 -11.72 11.48 -0.91
N LYS A 32 -11.81 12.27 0.17
CA LYS A 32 -10.67 12.62 1.02
C LYS A 32 -10.05 11.37 1.66
N ALA A 33 -10.88 10.46 2.17
CA ALA A 33 -10.41 9.19 2.72
C ALA A 33 -9.80 8.26 1.65
N GLN A 34 -10.35 8.26 0.45
CA GLN A 34 -9.84 7.48 -0.69
C GLN A 34 -8.52 8.02 -1.26
N ASN A 35 -8.16 9.28 -1.00
CA ASN A 35 -6.83 9.79 -1.34
C ASN A 35 -5.76 9.30 -0.36
N ALA A 36 -6.07 9.26 0.94
CA ALA A 36 -5.09 8.92 1.96
C ALA A 36 -4.87 7.41 2.13
N VAL A 37 -5.94 6.61 2.14
CA VAL A 37 -5.86 5.18 2.47
C VAL A 37 -4.99 4.37 1.49
N PRO A 38 -5.12 4.49 0.16
CA PRO A 38 -4.28 3.73 -0.77
C PRO A 38 -2.79 4.03 -0.60
N LEU A 39 -2.44 5.30 -0.38
CA LEU A 39 -1.07 5.73 -0.16
C LEU A 39 -0.49 5.08 1.11
N LEU A 40 -1.25 5.11 2.21
CA LEU A 40 -0.82 4.51 3.48
C LEU A 40 -0.73 2.98 3.42
N VAL A 41 -1.62 2.32 2.68
CA VAL A 41 -1.54 0.86 2.43
C VAL A 41 -0.28 0.53 1.63
N CYS A 42 0.02 1.31 0.60
CA CYS A 42 1.24 1.12 -0.20
C CYS A 42 2.51 1.29 0.66
N LEU A 43 2.52 2.26 1.57
CA LEU A 43 3.63 2.46 2.49
C LEU A 43 3.79 1.28 3.46
N ASP A 44 2.70 0.74 3.99
CA ASP A 44 2.70 -0.39 4.92
C ASP A 44 3.30 -1.66 4.27
N GLN A 45 2.99 -1.90 3.00
CA GLN A 45 3.61 -2.98 2.21
C GLN A 45 5.11 -2.77 1.97
N GLY A 46 5.57 -1.52 1.95
CA GLY A 46 6.95 -1.12 1.68
C GLY A 46 7.86 -1.04 2.91
N THR A 47 7.41 -1.49 4.09
CA THR A 47 8.04 -1.42 5.44
C THR A 47 7.65 -0.23 6.33
N ILE A 48 6.82 0.69 5.85
CA ILE A 48 6.42 1.90 6.58
C ILE A 48 5.01 1.70 7.14
N SER A 49 4.89 1.23 8.38
CA SER A 49 3.60 0.92 9.03
C SER A 49 2.79 2.13 9.52
N ALA A 50 2.73 3.18 8.69
CA ALA A 50 2.03 4.43 8.98
C ALA A 50 0.53 4.25 9.21
N ILE A 51 -0.12 3.35 8.45
CA ILE A 51 -1.58 3.19 8.47
C ILE A 51 -2.12 2.74 9.83
N HIS A 52 -1.33 2.00 10.60
CA HIS A 52 -1.70 1.48 11.91
C HIS A 52 -1.87 2.57 12.97
N HIS A 53 -1.28 3.75 12.77
CA HIS A 53 -1.35 4.86 13.71
C HIS A 53 -2.62 5.71 13.51
N VAL A 54 -3.16 5.75 12.29
CA VAL A 54 -4.30 6.59 11.92
C VAL A 54 -5.50 6.48 12.88
N PRO A 55 -5.94 5.27 13.30
CA PRO A 55 -7.09 5.15 14.19
C PRO A 55 -6.92 5.88 15.53
N ALA A 56 -5.69 5.97 16.04
CA ALA A 56 -5.36 6.60 17.32
C ALA A 56 -4.92 8.08 17.20
N MET A 57 -4.67 8.57 15.98
CA MET A 57 -4.24 9.95 15.76
C MET A 57 -5.30 10.97 16.15
N VAL A 58 -4.84 12.12 16.68
CA VAL A 58 -5.70 13.28 16.94
C VAL A 58 -6.32 13.81 15.63
N PRO A 59 -7.54 14.37 15.65
CA PRO A 59 -8.23 14.82 14.44
C PRO A 59 -7.42 15.78 13.56
N ASP A 60 -6.73 16.75 14.17
CA ASP A 60 -5.91 17.72 13.44
C ASP A 60 -4.79 17.04 12.65
N ALA A 61 -4.16 16.01 13.22
CA ALA A 61 -3.12 15.24 12.55
C ALA A 61 -3.68 14.38 11.40
N VAL A 62 -4.89 13.85 11.55
CA VAL A 62 -5.58 13.11 10.47
C VAL A 62 -5.89 14.04 9.29
N ALA A 63 -6.37 15.26 9.56
CA ALA A 63 -6.64 16.24 8.51
C ALA A 63 -5.37 16.65 7.76
N VAL A 64 -4.26 16.80 8.47
CA VAL A 64 -2.93 17.08 7.89
C VAL A 64 -2.47 15.95 6.97
N VAL A 65 -2.55 14.69 7.41
CA VAL A 65 -2.18 13.52 6.58
C VAL A 65 -3.02 13.46 5.30
N GLU A 66 -4.30 13.83 5.36
CA GLU A 66 -5.18 13.84 4.19
C GLU A 66 -4.78 14.89 3.15
N GLU A 67 -4.62 16.15 3.56
CA GLU A 67 -4.25 17.25 2.65
C GLU A 67 -2.93 16.96 1.94
N GLU A 68 -1.99 16.33 2.62
CA GLU A 68 -0.73 15.96 2.01
C GLU A 68 -0.79 14.71 1.14
N ALA A 69 -1.58 13.70 1.52
CA ALA A 69 -1.74 12.53 0.67
C ALA A 69 -2.30 12.96 -0.69
N LYS A 70 -3.22 13.94 -0.69
CA LYS A 70 -3.70 14.60 -1.90
C LYS A 70 -2.55 15.26 -2.69
N VAL A 71 -1.70 16.07 -2.04
CA VAL A 71 -0.53 16.71 -2.70
C VAL A 71 0.42 15.67 -3.29
N VAL A 72 0.75 14.61 -2.54
CA VAL A 72 1.60 13.50 -3.01
C VAL A 72 0.97 12.85 -4.24
N LEU A 73 -0.31 12.46 -4.18
CA LEU A 73 -1.01 11.87 -5.32
C LEU A 73 -1.04 12.80 -6.54
N GLU A 74 -1.25 14.11 -6.34
CA GLU A 74 -1.18 15.10 -7.43
C GLU A 74 0.23 15.18 -8.04
N CYS A 75 1.29 15.19 -7.23
CA CYS A 75 2.67 15.18 -7.71
C CYS A 75 2.97 13.89 -8.50
N LEU A 76 2.55 12.73 -7.98
CA LEU A 76 2.70 11.43 -8.62
C LEU A 76 2.03 11.39 -9.99
N ARG A 77 0.79 11.91 -10.09
CA ARG A 77 0.03 11.99 -11.37
C ARG A 77 0.70 12.85 -12.43
N HIS A 78 1.36 13.94 -12.02
CA HIS A 78 1.97 14.90 -12.95
C HIS A 78 3.48 14.67 -13.18
N GLN A 79 4.06 13.59 -12.66
CA GLN A 79 5.50 13.30 -12.72
C GLN A 79 6.38 14.47 -12.26
N LYS A 80 5.88 15.26 -11.30
CA LYS A 80 6.66 16.36 -10.71
C LYS A 80 7.44 15.80 -9.52
N PRO A 81 8.67 16.30 -9.27
CA PRO A 81 9.37 15.98 -8.02
C PRO A 81 8.44 16.31 -6.86
N ALA A 82 8.00 15.27 -6.15
CA ALA A 82 7.24 15.45 -4.93
C ALA A 82 8.23 15.95 -3.87
N LEU A 83 8.40 17.26 -3.79
CA LEU A 83 8.96 17.91 -2.61
C LEU A 83 7.76 18.31 -1.76
N PRO A 84 7.31 17.48 -0.81
CA PRO A 84 6.32 17.97 0.14
C PRO A 84 6.99 19.08 0.97
N PRO A 85 6.37 20.26 1.11
CA PRO A 85 6.54 21.01 2.34
C PRO A 85 5.95 20.11 3.43
N ILE A 86 6.81 19.66 4.34
CA ILE A 86 6.58 18.56 5.30
C ILE A 86 5.42 18.89 6.25
N PRO A 87 4.31 18.13 6.19
CA PRO A 87 3.82 17.53 7.46
C PRO A 87 3.46 16.01 7.63
N ILE A 88 3.53 15.09 6.65
CA ILE A 88 3.09 13.66 6.78
C ILE A 88 4.11 12.95 7.62
N ILE A 89 5.37 13.24 7.28
CA ILE A 89 6.57 12.83 8.00
C ILE A 89 6.48 13.35 9.43
N SER A 90 6.08 14.60 9.65
CA SER A 90 6.01 15.17 11.00
C SER A 90 4.82 14.66 11.82
N ALA A 91 3.62 14.53 11.24
CA ALA A 91 2.42 14.08 11.95
C ALA A 91 2.52 12.60 12.34
N LEU A 92 2.98 11.74 11.41
CA LEU A 92 3.20 10.32 11.69
C LEU A 92 4.41 10.10 12.60
N TYR A 93 5.48 10.90 12.49
CA TYR A 93 6.60 10.84 13.41
C TYR A 93 6.19 11.25 14.84
N MET A 94 5.45 12.36 14.98
CA MET A 94 5.06 12.87 16.30
C MET A 94 4.00 12.02 17.01
N GLN A 95 3.21 11.23 16.28
CA GLN A 95 2.12 10.42 16.87
C GLN A 95 2.41 8.91 16.85
N GLY A 96 3.29 8.44 15.97
CA GLY A 96 3.57 7.03 15.76
C GLY A 96 5.05 6.64 15.67
N GLY A 97 5.97 7.61 15.71
CA GLY A 97 7.41 7.37 15.56
C GLY A 97 7.83 6.92 14.15
N VAL A 98 6.94 7.01 13.16
CA VAL A 98 7.21 6.61 11.79
C VAL A 98 7.99 7.71 11.09
N HIS A 99 9.20 7.38 10.65
CA HIS A 99 10.06 8.28 9.89
C HIS A 99 10.06 7.89 8.42
N ILE A 100 9.56 8.78 7.57
CA ILE A 100 9.67 8.66 6.12
C ILE A 100 10.71 9.68 5.66
N GLU A 101 11.74 9.24 4.97
CA GLU A 101 12.77 10.14 4.49
C GLU A 101 12.17 11.14 3.48
N PRO A 102 12.52 12.44 3.53
CA PRO A 102 11.98 13.45 2.61
C PRO A 102 12.16 13.11 1.12
N GLY A 103 13.22 12.37 0.78
CA GLY A 103 13.49 11.92 -0.59
C GLY A 103 12.72 10.68 -1.02
N PHE A 104 12.05 9.96 -0.11
CA PHE A 104 11.45 8.64 -0.35
C PHE A 104 10.53 8.65 -1.58
N PHE A 105 9.56 9.57 -1.62
CA PHE A 105 8.62 9.66 -2.74
C PHE A 105 9.25 10.10 -4.06
N THR A 106 10.40 10.78 -4.01
CA THR A 106 11.15 11.16 -5.21
C THR A 106 11.92 9.96 -5.77
N PHE A 107 12.54 9.14 -4.90
CA PHE A 107 13.35 7.98 -5.32
C PHE A 107 12.51 6.73 -5.63
N HIS A 108 11.35 6.58 -5.00
CA HIS A 108 10.48 5.40 -5.15
C HIS A 108 9.15 5.73 -5.83
N GLN A 109 9.14 6.77 -6.67
CA GLN A 109 7.94 7.30 -7.29
C GLN A 109 7.15 6.22 -8.05
N ASP A 110 7.83 5.44 -8.88
CA ASP A 110 7.25 4.38 -9.69
C ASP A 110 6.65 3.26 -8.82
N LEU A 111 7.35 2.87 -7.75
CA LEU A 111 6.89 1.85 -6.82
C LEU A 111 5.63 2.30 -6.08
N VAL A 112 5.62 3.56 -5.61
CA VAL A 112 4.46 4.12 -4.91
C VAL A 112 3.26 4.25 -5.86
N VAL A 113 3.47 4.74 -7.09
CA VAL A 113 2.40 4.81 -8.10
C VAL A 113 1.84 3.42 -8.39
N ARG A 114 2.69 2.43 -8.61
CA ARG A 114 2.27 1.06 -8.90
C ARG A 114 1.52 0.44 -7.72
N GLY A 115 1.99 0.63 -6.49
CA GLY A 115 1.33 0.11 -5.30
C GLY A 115 -0.04 0.74 -5.04
N VAL A 116 -0.14 2.07 -5.19
CA VAL A 116 -1.42 2.78 -5.11
C VAL A 116 -2.39 2.29 -6.18
N THR A 117 -1.96 2.21 -7.44
CA THR A 117 -2.80 1.71 -8.54
C THR A 117 -3.22 0.26 -8.33
N HIS A 118 -2.30 -0.60 -7.88
CA HIS A 118 -2.60 -2.00 -7.57
C HIS A 118 -3.68 -2.13 -6.48
N PHE A 119 -3.62 -1.29 -5.44
CA PHE A 119 -4.67 -1.26 -4.42
C PHE A 119 -6.01 -0.80 -4.99
N LEU A 120 -5.98 0.28 -5.80
CA LEU A 120 -7.15 0.89 -6.42
C LEU A 120 -7.81 0.04 -7.51
N ASP A 121 -7.08 -0.85 -8.17
CA ASP A 121 -7.65 -1.76 -9.18
C ASP A 121 -8.13 -3.09 -8.56
N GLY A 122 -7.75 -3.34 -7.30
CA GLY A 122 -7.93 -4.63 -6.64
C GLY A 122 -8.82 -4.59 -5.40
N ALA A 123 -8.25 -4.06 -4.31
CA ALA A 123 -8.80 -4.18 -2.96
C ALA A 123 -9.76 -3.04 -2.59
N ASP A 124 -9.71 -1.91 -3.27
CA ASP A 124 -10.51 -0.70 -3.03
C ASP A 124 -12.02 -0.99 -2.95
N LYS A 125 -12.55 -1.77 -3.90
CA LYS A 125 -13.96 -2.13 -4.02
C LYS A 125 -14.47 -2.98 -2.86
N PHE A 126 -13.56 -3.54 -2.07
CA PHE A 126 -13.89 -4.28 -0.85
C PHE A 126 -13.72 -3.40 0.38
N VAL A 127 -12.60 -2.66 0.47
CA VAL A 127 -12.27 -1.80 1.62
C VAL A 127 -13.24 -0.62 1.77
N PHE A 128 -13.66 -0.02 0.65
CA PHE A 128 -14.56 1.12 0.67
C PHE A 128 -16.04 0.74 0.59
N ASP A 129 -16.38 -0.55 0.42
CA ASP A 129 -17.77 -1.00 0.37
C ASP A 129 -18.36 -1.16 1.77
N ASP A 130 -19.17 -0.17 2.16
CA ASP A 130 -19.87 -0.15 3.44
C ASP A 130 -20.84 -1.34 3.60
N ARG A 131 -21.47 -1.80 2.52
CA ARG A 131 -22.42 -2.93 2.55
C ARG A 131 -21.67 -4.22 2.87
N LEU A 132 -20.51 -4.46 2.25
CA LEU A 132 -19.67 -5.63 2.55
C LEU A 132 -19.20 -5.64 4.00
N HIS A 133 -18.78 -4.50 4.54
CA HIS A 133 -18.36 -4.40 5.95
C HIS A 133 -19.52 -4.53 6.95
N VAL A 134 -20.73 -4.08 6.60
CA VAL A 134 -21.94 -4.36 7.40
C VAL A 134 -22.28 -5.85 7.37
N LEU A 135 -22.17 -6.49 6.20
CA LEU A 135 -22.41 -7.92 6.03
C LEU A 135 -21.40 -8.75 6.84
N LEU A 136 -20.12 -8.38 6.82
CA LEU A 136 -19.08 -9.00 7.64
C LEU A 136 -19.43 -8.93 9.13
N ARG A 137 -19.74 -7.74 9.66
CA ARG A 137 -20.10 -7.57 11.07
C ARG A 137 -21.34 -8.39 11.46
N ARG A 138 -22.35 -8.47 10.60
CA ARG A 138 -23.53 -9.32 10.85
C ARG A 138 -23.19 -10.81 10.85
N SER A 139 -22.23 -11.23 10.03
CA SER A 139 -21.80 -12.62 10.01
C SER A 139 -20.99 -13.00 11.26
N GLU A 140 -20.17 -12.08 11.77
CA GLU A 140 -19.38 -12.28 12.99
C GLU A 140 -20.24 -12.36 14.25
N THR A 141 -21.35 -11.62 14.30
CA THR A 141 -22.32 -11.70 15.40
C THR A 141 -23.26 -12.90 15.31
N GLY A 142 -23.08 -13.76 14.30
CA GLY A 142 -23.93 -14.93 14.08
C GLY A 142 -25.33 -14.60 13.55
N LEU A 143 -25.61 -13.35 13.21
CA LEU A 143 -26.91 -12.93 12.65
C LEU A 143 -27.12 -13.44 11.22
N ILE A 144 -26.03 -13.68 10.48
CA ILE A 144 -26.06 -14.24 9.12
C ILE A 144 -24.97 -15.32 9.02
N VAL A 145 -25.35 -16.55 8.67
CA VAL A 145 -24.40 -17.65 8.51
C VAL A 145 -23.94 -17.72 7.05
N ASN A 146 -22.62 -17.60 6.82
CA ASN A 146 -21.94 -17.79 5.54
C ASN A 146 -22.62 -17.11 4.33
N PRO A 147 -22.71 -15.76 4.33
CA PRO A 147 -23.29 -15.04 3.21
C PRO A 147 -22.47 -15.27 1.92
N PRO A 148 -23.13 -15.52 0.77
CA PRO A 148 -22.46 -15.85 -0.48
C PRO A 148 -21.43 -14.81 -0.93
N GLU A 149 -21.69 -13.52 -0.72
CA GLU A 149 -20.80 -12.44 -1.11
C GLU A 149 -19.46 -12.47 -0.37
N LEU A 150 -19.44 -12.93 0.89
CA LEU A 150 -18.20 -13.08 1.67
C LEU A 150 -17.45 -14.37 1.32
N MET A 151 -18.18 -15.39 0.83
CA MET A 151 -17.62 -16.69 0.43
C MET A 151 -17.22 -16.73 -1.05
N ALA A 152 -17.51 -15.68 -1.80
CA ALA A 152 -17.09 -15.55 -3.18
C ALA A 152 -15.56 -15.59 -3.26
N PRO A 153 -14.99 -16.26 -4.28
CA PRO A 153 -13.55 -16.25 -4.51
C PRO A 153 -13.10 -14.85 -4.88
N TYR A 154 -12.02 -14.41 -4.24
CA TYR A 154 -11.29 -13.21 -4.60
C TYR A 154 -10.55 -13.45 -5.92
N THR A 155 -10.96 -12.70 -6.94
CA THR A 155 -10.28 -12.64 -8.22
C THR A 155 -9.53 -11.32 -8.28
N SER A 156 -8.25 -11.34 -7.88
CA SER A 156 -7.34 -10.25 -8.24
C SER A 156 -7.15 -10.29 -9.75
N GLN A 157 -7.36 -9.19 -10.46
CA GLN A 157 -6.83 -9.09 -11.81
C GLN A 157 -5.30 -9.27 -11.71
N PRO A 158 -4.70 -10.14 -12.54
CA PRO A 158 -3.25 -10.27 -12.56
C PRO A 158 -2.68 -8.91 -12.99
N VAL A 159 -1.99 -8.24 -12.07
CA VAL A 159 -1.18 -7.09 -12.43
C VAL A 159 -0.05 -7.61 -13.30
N ALA A 160 0.01 -7.15 -14.54
CA ALA A 160 1.18 -7.36 -15.38
C ALA A 160 2.38 -6.75 -14.64
N VAL A 161 3.19 -7.59 -14.02
CA VAL A 161 4.48 -7.17 -13.46
C VAL A 161 5.30 -6.72 -14.67
N SER A 162 5.60 -5.42 -14.79
CA SER A 162 6.57 -4.95 -15.77
C SER A 162 7.88 -5.70 -15.54
N GLU A 163 8.52 -6.15 -16.62
CA GLU A 163 9.78 -6.93 -16.60
C GLU A 163 10.91 -6.25 -15.79
N ASP A 164 10.76 -4.97 -15.47
CA ASP A 164 11.68 -4.16 -14.66
C ASP A 164 11.85 -4.65 -13.21
N CYS A 165 10.94 -5.48 -12.68
CA CYS A 165 11.06 -6.09 -11.35
C CYS A 165 12.16 -7.16 -11.22
N HIS A 166 12.86 -7.50 -12.32
CA HIS A 166 14.01 -8.43 -12.30
C HIS A 166 15.35 -7.75 -12.07
N SER A 167 15.38 -6.44 -11.79
CA SER A 167 16.62 -5.70 -11.60
C SER A 167 17.14 -5.84 -10.16
N MET A 168 18.39 -6.28 -10.01
CA MET A 168 19.08 -6.37 -8.72
C MET A 168 20.38 -5.55 -8.77
N PHE A 169 20.64 -4.73 -7.75
CA PHE A 169 21.91 -4.04 -7.59
C PHE A 169 22.94 -4.97 -6.93
N ILE A 170 24.05 -5.22 -7.62
CA ILE A 170 25.14 -6.08 -7.13
C ILE A 170 26.39 -5.22 -6.93
N THR A 171 26.97 -5.27 -5.74
CA THR A 171 28.22 -4.56 -5.41
C THR A 171 29.39 -5.53 -5.34
N PHE A 172 30.52 -5.17 -5.93
CA PHE A 172 31.73 -5.98 -5.92
C PHE A 172 32.81 -5.34 -5.05
N SER A 173 33.58 -6.18 -4.34
CA SER A 173 34.71 -5.73 -3.54
C SER A 173 35.81 -5.16 -4.43
N LYS A 174 36.41 -4.05 -4.00
CA LYS A 174 37.46 -3.34 -4.74
C LYS A 174 38.72 -4.21 -4.84
N GLY A 175 39.02 -4.72 -6.03
CA GLY A 175 40.24 -5.50 -6.30
C GLY A 175 40.17 -6.41 -7.52
N ASN A 176 38.98 -6.86 -7.92
CA ASN A 176 38.80 -7.71 -9.10
C ASN A 176 38.02 -6.96 -10.17
N ALA A 177 38.60 -6.82 -11.37
CA ALA A 177 37.89 -6.34 -12.54
C ALA A 177 37.01 -7.49 -13.07
N LEU A 178 35.77 -7.55 -12.61
CA LEU A 178 34.80 -8.53 -13.11
C LEU A 178 34.28 -8.05 -14.46
N HIS A 179 34.33 -8.94 -15.44
CA HIS A 179 33.81 -8.67 -16.78
C HIS A 179 32.31 -8.96 -16.84
N ARG A 180 31.62 -8.26 -17.75
CA ARG A 180 30.17 -8.38 -17.91
C ARG A 180 29.76 -9.85 -18.10
N GLU A 181 30.53 -10.58 -18.90
CA GLU A 181 30.29 -11.98 -19.27
C GLU A 181 30.32 -12.90 -18.05
N GLU A 182 31.24 -12.68 -17.11
CA GLU A 182 31.36 -13.46 -15.87
C GLU A 182 30.16 -13.25 -14.94
N ILE A 183 29.59 -12.05 -14.91
CA ILE A 183 28.38 -11.74 -14.16
C ILE A 183 27.18 -12.48 -14.76
N PHE A 184 27.05 -12.48 -16.09
CA PHE A 184 25.97 -13.21 -16.78
C PHE A 184 26.08 -14.72 -16.58
N GLU A 185 27.29 -15.29 -16.68
CA GLU A 185 27.51 -16.73 -16.44
C GLU A 185 27.19 -17.13 -15.00
N TYR A 186 27.60 -16.33 -14.01
CA TYR A 186 27.29 -16.60 -12.61
C TYR A 186 25.78 -16.61 -12.33
N LEU A 187 25.06 -15.59 -12.83
CA LEU A 187 23.60 -15.49 -12.67
C LEU A 187 22.84 -16.60 -13.43
N ALA A 188 23.34 -17.00 -14.60
CA ALA A 188 22.77 -18.11 -15.36
C ALA A 188 22.99 -19.47 -14.67
N TYR A 189 24.16 -19.70 -14.08
CA TYR A 189 24.48 -20.93 -13.35
C TYR A 189 23.65 -21.07 -12.06
N THR A 190 23.48 -20.00 -11.29
CA THR A 190 22.68 -20.05 -10.05
C THR A 190 21.19 -20.27 -10.31
N SER A 191 20.69 -19.80 -11.45
CA SER A 191 19.29 -20.02 -11.86
C SER A 191 18.98 -21.47 -12.26
N GLN A 192 19.99 -22.27 -12.61
CA GLN A 192 19.83 -23.71 -12.92
C GLN A 192 19.91 -24.62 -11.69
N SER A 193 20.34 -24.10 -10.53
CA SER A 193 20.50 -24.88 -9.30
C SER A 193 19.28 -24.80 -8.35
N ILE A 194 18.22 -24.11 -8.77
CA ILE A 194 16.96 -23.98 -8.03
C ILE A 194 15.85 -24.66 -8.84
N ASP A 195 15.91 -25.98 -8.91
CA ASP A 195 14.81 -26.87 -9.26
C ASP A 195 14.89 -28.12 -8.38
#